data_AF-A0A3B8MH13-F1
#
_entry.id   AF-A0A3B8MH13-F1
#
_cell.length_a   1.000
_cell.length_b   1.000
_cell.length_c   1.000
_cell.angle_alpha   90.00
_cell.angle_beta   90.00
_cell.angle_gamma   90.00
#
_symmetry.space_group_name_H-M   'P 1'
#
loop_
_entity.id
_entity.type
_entity.pdbx_description
1 polymer ?
#
loop_
_entity_poly.entity_id
_entity_poly.type
_entity_poly.pdbx_seq_one_letter_code
_entity_poly.pdbx_strand_id
1 'polypeptide(L)' 'MERSRVGAGATIKNAIIDKDVTVPAGTTIGLVEADRSRFKVTDGGIVVVPKGYVIQN' A
#
# COMPACT_ATOMS: atom_id res chain seq x y z
N MET A 1 9.14 5.57 -2.25
CA MET A 1 8.39 6.65 -1.60
C MET A 1 8.77 8.08 -2.00
N GLU A 2 9.48 8.34 -3.11
CA GLU A 2 9.65 9.73 -3.57
C GLU A 2 8.28 10.34 -3.92
N ARG A 3 7.96 11.55 -3.43
CA ARG A 3 6.66 12.23 -3.59
C ARG A 3 5.42 11.43 -3.15
N SER A 4 5.59 10.41 -2.31
CA SER A 4 4.46 9.63 -1.78
C SER A 4 3.85 10.30 -0.54
N ARG A 5 2.54 10.16 -0.35
CA ARG A 5 1.80 10.72 0.79
C ARG A 5 1.04 9.62 1.51
N VAL A 6 1.08 9.65 2.84
CA VAL A 6 0.33 8.73 3.69
C VAL A 6 -0.65 9.53 4.53
N GLY A 7 -1.93 9.24 4.37
CA GLY A 7 -3.01 9.88 5.11
C GLY A 7 -3.00 9.51 6.59
N ALA A 8 -3.56 10.38 7.42
CA ALA A 8 -3.65 10.18 8.86
C ALA A 8 -4.35 8.86 9.21
N GLY A 9 -3.82 8.13 10.20
CA GLY A 9 -4.41 6.86 10.67
C GLY A 9 -4.25 5.67 9.73
N ALA A 10 -3.53 5.81 8.61
CA ALA A 10 -3.20 4.67 7.76
C ALA A 10 -2.23 3.72 8.49
N THR A 11 -2.43 2.41 8.31
CA THR A 11 -1.56 1.37 8.84
C THR A 11 -0.88 0.66 7.68
N ILE A 12 0.46 0.67 7.67
CA ILE A 12 1.26 0.03 6.62
C ILE A 12 2.21 -0.98 7.30
N LYS A 13 2.07 -2.25 6.95
CA LYS A 13 2.89 -3.34 7.47
C LYS A 13 3.40 -4.21 6.31
N ASN A 14 4.68 -4.59 6.35
CA ASN A 14 5.29 -5.50 5.37
C ASN A 14 4.95 -5.14 3.91
N ALA A 15 5.15 -3.86 3.54
CA ALA A 15 4.76 -3.36 2.22
C ALA A 15 5.86 -2.50 1.59
N ILE A 16 5.94 -2.57 0.27
CA ILE A 16 6.76 -1.70 -0.57
C ILE A 16 5.83 -0.69 -1.23
N ILE A 17 5.99 0.58 -0.88
CA ILE A 17 5.29 1.71 -1.48
C ILE A 17 6.25 2.43 -2.43
N ASP A 18 6.00 2.28 -3.73
CA ASP A 18 6.82 2.92 -4.77
C ASP A 18 6.56 4.45 -4.81
N LYS A 19 7.21 5.17 -5.74
CA LYS A 19 7.11 6.63 -5.86
C LYS A 19 5.76 7.09 -6.40
N ASP A 20 5.43 8.35 -6.10
CA ASP A 20 4.21 9.03 -6.56
C ASP A 20 2.89 8.36 -6.09
N VAL A 21 2.91 7.56 -5.02
CA VAL A 21 1.71 6.91 -4.45
C VAL A 21 1.04 7.79 -3.39
N THR A 22 -0.28 7.91 -3.45
CA THR A 22 -1.09 8.53 -2.37
C THR A 22 -1.91 7.45 -1.66
N VAL A 23 -1.67 7.30 -0.36
CA VAL A 23 -2.41 6.40 0.53
C VAL A 23 -3.45 7.23 1.30
N PRO A 24 -4.76 6.97 1.13
CA PRO A 24 -5.81 7.67 1.87
C PRO A 24 -5.70 7.51 3.39
N ALA A 25 -6.34 8.41 4.12
CA ALA A 25 -6.49 8.31 5.57
C ALA A 25 -7.22 7.01 5.95
N GLY A 26 -6.77 6.37 7.03
CA GLY A 26 -7.35 5.11 7.52
C GLY A 26 -7.13 3.88 6.64
N THR A 27 -6.36 3.97 5.54
CA THR A 27 -6.05 2.80 4.71
C THR A 27 -5.22 1.79 5.48
N THR A 28 -5.58 0.51 5.39
CA THR A 28 -4.76 -0.60 5.87
C THR A 28 -4.09 -1.30 4.68
N ILE A 29 -2.77 -1.44 4.75
CA ILE A 29 -1.92 -2.20 3.83
C ILE A 29 -1.03 -3.13 4.66
N GLY A 30 -0.89 -4.38 4.26
CA GLY A 30 -0.20 -5.42 5.02
C GLY A 30 -1.13 -6.45 5.65
N LEU A 31 -2.42 -6.43 5.30
CA LEU A 31 -3.36 -7.50 5.60
C LEU A 31 -3.39 -8.42 4.38
N VAL A 32 -2.41 -9.33 4.31
CA VAL A 32 -2.09 -10.16 3.14
C VAL A 32 -3.31 -10.71 2.41
N GLU A 33 -4.26 -11.31 3.13
CA GLU A 33 -5.46 -11.89 2.52
C GLU A 33 -6.36 -10.85 1.83
N ALA A 34 -6.52 -9.66 2.43
CA ALA A 34 -7.26 -8.58 1.82
C ALA A 34 -6.48 -7.95 0.65
N ASP A 35 -5.16 -7.80 0.80
CA ASP A 35 -4.30 -7.13 -0.16
C ASP A 35 -4.11 -7.94 -1.45
N ARG A 36 -4.21 -9.27 -1.41
CA ARG A 36 -4.14 -10.14 -2.61
C ARG A 36 -5.16 -9.77 -3.68
N SER A 37 -6.30 -9.18 -3.30
CA SER A 37 -7.32 -8.72 -4.24
C SER A 37 -6.97 -7.41 -4.96
N ARG A 38 -6.00 -6.65 -4.43
CA ARG A 38 -5.68 -5.28 -4.86
C ARG A 38 -4.26 -5.15 -5.40
N PHE A 39 -3.33 -5.96 -4.90
CA PHE A 39 -1.90 -5.80 -5.08
C PHE A 39 -1.21 -7.15 -5.30
N LYS A 40 0.00 -7.08 -5.86
CA LYS A 40 0.92 -8.22 -5.82
C LYS A 40 1.38 -8.41 -4.38
N VAL A 41 1.24 -9.63 -3.87
CA VAL A 41 1.80 -10.04 -2.58
C VAL A 41 2.81 -11.16 -2.83
N THR A 42 4.04 -11.00 -2.32
CA THR A 42 5.08 -12.05 -2.43
C THR A 42 4.76 -13.24 -1.52
N ASP A 43 5.43 -14.37 -1.74
CA ASP A 43 5.29 -15.55 -0.87
C ASP A 43 5.69 -15.26 0.59
N GLY A 44 6.63 -14.34 0.80
CA GLY A 44 7.01 -13.82 2.12
C GLY A 44 6.05 -12.77 2.70
N GLY A 45 4.90 -12.54 2.05
CA GLY A 45 3.85 -11.64 2.52
C GLY A 45 4.10 -10.16 2.27
N ILE A 46 5.05 -9.79 1.40
CA ILE A 46 5.33 -8.38 1.09
C ILE A 46 4.31 -7.86 0.08
N VAL A 47 3.55 -6.83 0.45
CA VAL A 47 2.58 -6.16 -0.44
C VAL A 47 3.30 -5.13 -1.30
N VAL A 48 3.14 -5.17 -2.62
CA VAL A 48 3.77 -4.22 -3.54
C VAL A 48 2.74 -3.27 -4.13
N VAL A 49 2.82 -2.00 -3.75
CA VAL A 49 2.02 -0.90 -4.33
C VAL A 49 2.84 -0.21 -5.41
N PRO A 50 2.45 -0.32 -6.70
CA PRO A 50 3.26 0.14 -7.81
C PRO A 50 3.29 1.67 -7.92
N LYS A 51 4.29 2.19 -8.65
CA LYS A 51 4.45 3.62 -8.90
C LYS A 51 3.16 4.27 -9.39
N GLY A 52 2.84 5.44 -8.83
CA GLY A 52 1.73 6.28 -9.29
C GLY A 52 0.35 5.70 -9.00
N TYR A 53 0.26 4.58 -8.28
CA TYR A 53 -1.02 3.99 -7.92
C TYR A 53 -1.78 4.92 -6.97
N VAL A 54 -3.05 5.16 -7.30
CA VAL A 54 -3.97 5.92 -6.44
C VAL A 54 -4.83 4.91 -5.70
N ILE A 55 -4.61 4.79 -4.39
CA ILE A 55 -5.42 3.91 -3.56
C ILE A 55 -6.79 4.58 -3.34
N GLN A 56 -7.86 3.84 -3.58
CA GLN A 56 -9.23 4.27 -3.33
C GLN A 56 -9.81 3.48 -2.14
N ASN A 57 -10.72 4.11 -1.39
CA ASN A 57 -11.46 3.49 -0.30
C ASN A 57 -12.66 2.70 -0.82
#